data_AF-A0A958NJE5-F1
#
_entry.id   AF-A0A958NJE5-F1
#
_cell.length_a   1.000
_cell.length_b   1.000
_cell.length_c   1.000
_cell.angle_alpha   90.00
_cell.angle_beta   90.00
_cell.angle_gamma   90.00
#
_symmetry.space_group_name_H-M   'P 1'
#
loop_
_entity.id
_entity.type
_entity.pdbx_description
1 polymer ?
#
loop_
_entity_poly.entity_id
_entity_poly.type
_entity_poly.pdbx_seq_one_letter_code
_entity_poly.pdbx_strand_id
1 'polypeptide(L)'
;MAKHKQEEFEDFGLGEKSSSQGYRALNKDGSFNIEKTNISFLERLNFFHSLVTMKWSHFFGVVVLTYLLVNTLFATIYSLIGIEHLTGIHGTSPFEQFMEAFFFSAQTITTLGYGQVAPLGLAANIVAATESLLGLLFFALATGLLYGRFSKPISKIKFSQKAVIAPYQDINGFMFRLVNPQKNELLDVEINVSVSMKRGNSEFRDFHILDLERDSVRFFPSMWTVVHPIDKNSPLYGLDKNDFYEKDFEFIAMLKAFDESSGQMVYSRSSYKPEEIEWGQKFVYTAKRHNGKLLIDVSRINESAEAELN
;
A
#
# COMPACT_ATOMS: atom_id res chain seq x y z
N MET A 1 -32.69 28.02 -29.14
CA MET A 1 -31.30 27.73 -28.75
C MET A 1 -31.34 26.75 -27.57
N ALA A 2 -31.11 25.47 -27.85
CA ALA A 2 -31.08 24.45 -26.82
C ALA A 2 -29.84 24.67 -25.93
N LYS A 3 -30.04 24.82 -24.62
CA LYS A 3 -28.97 24.79 -23.64
C LYS A 3 -28.40 23.37 -23.63
N HIS A 4 -27.21 23.18 -24.19
CA HIS A 4 -26.41 22.00 -23.91
C HIS A 4 -26.19 21.95 -22.39
N LYS A 5 -26.77 20.94 -21.75
CA LYS A 5 -26.46 20.56 -20.38
C LYS A 5 -25.01 20.07 -20.41
N GLN A 6 -24.09 20.87 -19.89
CA GLN A 6 -22.72 20.44 -19.68
C GLN A 6 -22.79 19.28 -18.69
N GLU A 7 -22.52 18.07 -19.14
CA GLU A 7 -22.32 16.93 -18.24
C GLU A 7 -21.16 17.28 -17.31
N GLU A 8 -21.39 17.26 -16.00
CA GLU A 8 -20.32 17.39 -15.00
C GLU A 8 -19.43 16.16 -15.13
N PHE A 9 -18.27 16.31 -15.76
CA PHE A 9 -17.30 15.24 -15.91
C PHE A 9 -16.48 15.14 -14.63
N GLU A 10 -16.58 14.00 -13.94
CA GLU A 10 -15.82 13.74 -12.72
C GLU A 10 -14.42 13.23 -13.10
N ASP A 11 -13.42 14.12 -13.17
CA ASP A 11 -12.01 13.70 -13.22
C ASP A 11 -11.64 13.09 -11.86
N PHE A 12 -11.39 11.78 -11.83
CA PHE A 12 -10.91 11.07 -10.63
C PHE A 12 -9.45 11.37 -10.27
N GLY A 13 -8.82 12.37 -10.90
CA GLY A 13 -7.42 12.74 -10.70
C GLY A 13 -6.45 11.75 -11.35
N LEU A 14 -6.93 10.94 -12.30
CA LEU A 14 -6.14 9.94 -13.03
C LEU A 14 -5.55 10.48 -14.34
N GLY A 15 -5.86 11.74 -14.65
CA GLY A 15 -5.45 12.43 -15.86
C GLY A 15 -6.36 12.08 -17.03
N GLU A 16 -6.74 13.11 -17.80
CA GLU A 16 -7.67 12.93 -18.90
C GLU A 16 -6.99 12.46 -20.20
N LYS A 17 -5.65 12.51 -20.32
CA LYS A 17 -4.96 12.28 -21.59
C LYS A 17 -4.43 10.85 -21.74
N SER A 18 -4.92 10.13 -22.74
CA SER A 18 -4.48 8.79 -23.15
C SER A 18 -3.13 8.82 -23.87
N SER A 19 -2.39 7.71 -23.79
CA SER A 19 -1.25 7.41 -24.67
C SER A 19 -1.72 6.60 -25.90
N SER A 20 -0.98 6.70 -27.00
CA SER A 20 -1.30 6.08 -28.29
C SER A 20 -1.24 4.54 -28.34
N GLN A 21 -0.74 3.87 -27.29
CA GLN A 21 -0.57 2.41 -27.23
C GLN A 21 -1.47 1.70 -26.21
N GLY A 22 -2.60 2.31 -25.83
CA GLY A 22 -3.47 1.81 -24.76
C GLY A 22 -2.92 2.25 -23.40
N TYR A 23 -3.76 2.91 -22.61
CA TYR A 23 -3.36 3.49 -21.34
C TYR A 23 -4.01 2.72 -20.20
N ARG A 24 -3.20 2.14 -19.30
CA ARG A 24 -3.66 1.53 -18.05
C ARG A 24 -3.28 2.45 -16.89
N ALA A 25 -4.27 3.10 -16.27
CA ALA A 25 -4.05 4.02 -15.15
C ALA A 25 -3.66 3.28 -13.86
N LEU A 26 -4.28 2.12 -13.63
CA LEU A 26 -4.11 1.32 -12.42
C LEU A 26 -3.73 -0.11 -12.81
N ASN A 27 -2.69 -0.67 -12.22
CA ASN A 27 -2.31 -2.07 -12.40
C ASN A 27 -3.26 -3.02 -11.65
N LYS A 28 -3.23 -4.31 -12.00
CA LYS A 28 -4.02 -5.34 -11.30
C LYS A 28 -3.74 -5.45 -9.80
N ASP A 29 -2.54 -5.10 -9.38
CA ASP A 29 -2.13 -5.11 -7.98
C ASP A 29 -2.58 -3.85 -7.20
N GLY A 30 -3.26 -2.91 -7.88
CA GLY A 30 -3.73 -1.65 -7.32
C GLY A 30 -2.67 -0.54 -7.26
N SER A 31 -1.50 -0.75 -7.86
CA SER A 31 -0.48 0.30 -8.03
C SER A 31 -0.84 1.23 -9.19
N PHE A 32 -0.61 2.53 -9.04
CA PHE A 32 -0.83 3.50 -10.12
C PHE A 32 0.33 3.47 -11.11
N ASN A 33 0.03 3.49 -12.39
CA ASN A 33 1.02 3.61 -13.45
C ASN A 33 1.28 5.09 -13.78
N ILE A 34 1.65 5.86 -12.76
CA ILE A 34 1.85 7.31 -12.84
C ILE A 34 3.25 7.65 -12.33
N GLU A 35 4.06 8.27 -13.18
CA GLU A 35 5.35 8.83 -12.79
C GLU A 35 5.22 10.35 -12.58
N LYS A 36 5.61 10.83 -11.39
CA LYS A 36 5.64 12.26 -11.08
C LYS A 36 7.05 12.81 -11.30
N THR A 37 7.23 13.63 -12.32
CA THR A 37 8.50 14.31 -12.63
C THR A 37 8.58 15.70 -11.95
N ASN A 38 9.77 16.29 -11.89
CA ASN A 38 10.01 17.67 -11.39
C ASN A 38 9.67 17.99 -9.92
N ILE A 39 9.50 16.98 -9.06
CA ILE A 39 9.42 17.21 -7.61
C ILE A 39 10.82 17.58 -7.08
N SER A 40 10.93 18.62 -6.25
CA SER A 40 12.20 19.03 -5.64
C SER A 40 12.79 17.94 -4.74
N PHE A 41 14.12 17.91 -4.58
CA PHE A 41 14.78 16.86 -3.79
C PHE A 41 14.30 16.84 -2.32
N LEU A 42 14.12 18.00 -1.70
CA LEU A 42 13.66 18.11 -0.31
C LEU A 42 12.20 17.66 -0.15
N GLU A 43 11.32 17.95 -1.10
CA GLU A 43 9.92 17.48 -1.07
C GLU A 43 9.81 15.96 -1.28
N ARG A 44 10.75 15.35 -2.02
CA ARG A 44 10.84 13.89 -2.14
C ARG A 44 11.27 13.22 -0.85
N LEU A 45 12.02 13.91 0.02
CA LEU A 45 12.52 13.39 1.30
C LEU A 45 11.45 13.45 2.39
N ASN A 46 10.36 12.69 2.23
CA ASN A 46 9.48 12.39 3.35
C ASN A 46 10.16 11.31 4.24
N PHE A 47 11.07 11.75 5.11
CA PHE A 47 11.88 10.87 5.96
C PHE A 47 11.03 9.87 6.74
N PHE A 48 9.94 10.31 7.37
CA PHE A 48 9.05 9.42 8.11
C PHE A 48 8.39 8.38 7.21
N HIS A 49 7.82 8.79 6.09
CA HIS A 49 7.19 7.87 5.15
C HIS A 49 8.20 6.85 4.60
N SER A 50 9.40 7.30 4.23
CA SER A 50 10.48 6.42 3.75
C SER A 50 10.89 5.39 4.81
N LEU A 51 11.08 5.85 6.07
CA LEU A 51 11.43 4.98 7.19
C LEU A 51 10.36 3.92 7.49
N VAL A 52 9.08 4.26 7.36
CA VAL A 52 7.97 3.34 7.64
C VAL A 52 7.66 2.42 6.46
N THR A 53 7.91 2.84 5.22
CA THR A 53 7.53 2.07 4.01
C THR A 53 8.65 1.23 3.40
N MET A 54 9.92 1.48 3.75
CA MET A 54 11.03 0.70 3.20
C MET A 54 10.97 -0.79 3.56
N LYS A 55 11.69 -1.64 2.83
CA LYS A 55 11.82 -3.07 3.14
C LYS A 55 12.51 -3.28 4.50
N TRP A 56 12.13 -4.33 5.22
CA TRP A 56 12.66 -4.64 6.56
C TRP A 56 14.20 -4.71 6.61
N SER A 57 14.84 -5.33 5.61
CA SER A 57 16.31 -5.41 5.55
C SER A 57 16.97 -4.03 5.48
N HIS A 58 16.40 -3.12 4.70
CA HIS A 58 16.91 -1.75 4.56
C HIS A 58 16.70 -0.98 5.86
N PHE A 59 15.55 -1.16 6.52
CA PHE A 59 15.25 -0.50 7.79
C PHE A 59 16.27 -0.89 8.87
N PHE A 60 16.48 -2.20 9.07
CA PHE A 60 17.49 -2.67 10.03
C PHE A 60 18.90 -2.22 9.64
N GLY A 61 19.23 -2.21 8.34
CA GLY A 61 20.50 -1.67 7.85
C GLY A 61 20.70 -0.20 8.20
N VAL A 62 19.67 0.64 8.02
CA VAL A 62 19.70 2.07 8.39
C VAL A 62 19.85 2.26 9.89
N VAL A 63 19.14 1.48 10.71
CA VAL A 63 19.23 1.53 12.18
C VAL A 63 20.65 1.17 12.65
N VAL A 64 21.20 0.06 12.15
CA VAL A 64 22.58 -0.38 12.48
C VAL A 64 23.61 0.64 12.01
N LEU A 65 23.49 1.16 10.79
CA LEU A 65 24.40 2.15 10.25
C LEU A 65 24.36 3.45 11.08
N THR A 66 23.17 3.92 11.44
CA THR A 66 22.99 5.12 12.27
C THR A 66 23.63 4.91 13.64
N TYR A 67 23.41 3.75 14.26
CA TYR A 67 24.03 3.38 15.52
C TYR A 67 25.57 3.41 15.42
N LEU A 68 26.16 2.78 14.41
CA LEU A 68 27.62 2.78 14.22
C LEU A 68 28.17 4.19 13.98
N LEU A 69 27.49 5.01 13.16
CA LEU A 69 27.91 6.38 12.86
C LEU A 69 27.87 7.29 14.10
N VAL A 70 26.81 7.21 14.90
CA VAL A 70 26.67 7.99 16.13
C VAL A 70 27.76 7.59 17.14
N ASN A 71 27.98 6.29 17.35
CA ASN A 71 29.04 5.83 18.26
C ASN A 71 30.43 6.25 17.77
N THR A 72 30.68 6.20 16.47
CA THR A 72 31.96 6.66 15.88
C THR A 72 32.14 8.16 16.09
N LEU A 73 31.07 8.95 15.96
CA LEU A 73 31.10 10.40 16.21
C LEU A 73 31.45 10.69 17.68
N PHE A 74 30.78 10.06 18.64
CA PHE A 74 31.05 10.26 20.06
C PHE A 74 32.43 9.74 20.47
N ALA A 75 32.86 8.58 19.98
CA ALA A 75 34.23 8.09 20.16
C ALA A 75 35.28 9.09 19.67
N THR A 76 35.03 9.74 18.55
CA THR A 76 35.89 10.81 18.01
C THR A 76 35.90 12.02 18.94
N ILE A 77 34.74 12.44 19.45
CA ILE A 77 34.65 13.56 20.42
C ILE A 77 35.42 13.23 21.70
N TYR A 78 35.29 12.02 22.25
CA TYR A 78 36.06 11.59 23.42
C TYR A 78 37.57 11.58 23.14
N SER A 79 37.97 11.09 21.97
CA SER A 79 39.37 11.07 21.56
C SER A 79 39.94 12.49 21.40
N LEU A 80 39.12 13.45 20.94
CA LEU A 80 39.49 14.87 20.83
C LEU A 80 39.57 15.59 22.18
N ILE A 81 38.75 15.21 23.15
CA ILE A 81 38.81 15.71 24.53
C ILE A 81 40.09 15.22 25.23
N GLY A 82 40.59 14.05 24.82
CA GLY A 82 41.75 13.39 25.40
C GLY A 82 41.32 12.12 26.12
N ILE A 83 41.95 11.01 25.77
CA ILE A 83 41.63 9.67 26.28
C ILE A 83 41.95 9.55 27.78
N GLU A 84 42.84 10.40 28.30
CA GLU A 84 43.12 10.55 29.73
C GLU A 84 41.88 10.97 30.56
N HIS A 85 40.86 11.53 29.90
CA HIS A 85 39.57 11.84 30.52
C HIS A 85 38.60 10.65 30.50
N LEU A 86 39.03 9.46 30.09
CA LEU A 86 38.31 8.21 30.23
C LEU A 86 39.11 7.24 31.11
N THR A 87 38.51 6.78 32.20
CA THR A 87 39.11 5.74 33.05
C THR A 87 39.08 4.37 32.36
N GLY A 88 39.98 3.46 32.76
CA GLY A 88 39.89 2.06 32.32
C GLY A 88 40.24 1.82 30.86
N ILE A 89 40.85 2.81 30.18
CA ILE A 89 41.44 2.64 28.86
C ILE A 89 42.84 2.04 29.01
N HIS A 90 43.07 0.89 28.37
CA HIS A 90 44.31 0.13 28.46
C HIS A 90 45.06 0.03 27.12
N GLY A 91 44.40 0.40 26.02
CA GLY A 91 45.00 0.43 24.69
C GLY A 91 46.29 1.25 24.63
N THR A 92 47.29 0.71 23.93
CA THR A 92 48.60 1.35 23.78
C THR A 92 48.74 2.06 22.43
N SER A 93 48.03 1.59 21.41
CA SER A 93 47.97 2.24 20.11
C SER A 93 46.79 3.23 20.00
N PRO A 94 46.88 4.28 19.17
CA PRO A 94 45.76 5.20 18.95
C PRO A 94 44.49 4.50 18.45
N PHE A 95 44.65 3.41 17.70
CA PHE A 95 43.52 2.62 17.22
C PHE A 95 42.82 1.83 18.33
N GLU A 96 43.59 1.19 19.22
CA GLU A 96 43.04 0.47 20.39
C GLU A 96 42.30 1.44 21.32
N GLN A 97 42.88 2.61 21.59
CA GLN A 97 42.26 3.62 22.44
C GLN A 97 40.96 4.15 21.82
N PHE A 98 40.93 4.38 20.50
CA PHE A 98 39.71 4.78 19.80
C PHE A 98 38.63 3.69 19.84
N MET A 99 39.01 2.41 19.69
CA MET A 99 38.08 1.29 19.79
C MET A 99 37.49 1.15 21.19
N GLU A 100 38.29 1.33 22.25
CA GLU A 100 37.79 1.32 23.62
C GLU A 100 36.86 2.53 23.88
N ALA A 101 37.17 3.72 23.34
CA ALA A 101 36.27 4.87 23.38
C ALA A 101 34.97 4.64 22.60
N PHE A 102 35.02 3.93 21.47
CA PHE A 102 33.83 3.50 20.73
C PHE A 102 32.97 2.54 21.53
N PHE A 103 33.58 1.57 22.23
CA PHE A 103 32.82 0.68 23.11
C PHE A 103 32.24 1.40 24.33
N PHE A 104 32.94 2.40 24.86
CA PHE A 104 32.39 3.27 25.91
C PHE A 104 31.17 4.06 25.42
N SER A 105 31.26 4.66 24.23
CA SER A 105 30.13 5.32 23.56
C SER A 105 28.96 4.37 23.35
N ALA A 106 29.23 3.16 22.83
CA ALA A 106 28.24 2.11 22.65
C ALA A 106 27.53 1.72 23.95
N GLN A 107 28.24 1.63 25.07
CA GLN A 107 27.67 1.35 26.38
C GLN A 107 26.88 2.54 26.94
N THR A 108 27.32 3.76 26.67
CA THR A 108 26.70 5.01 27.14
C THR A 108 25.39 5.28 26.43
N ILE A 109 25.38 5.24 25.09
CA ILE A 109 24.17 5.50 24.29
C ILE A 109 23.08 4.44 24.50
N THR A 110 23.47 3.19 24.81
CA THR A 110 22.55 2.09 25.12
C THR A 110 22.16 2.03 26.58
N THR A 111 22.69 2.91 27.43
CA THR A 111 22.49 2.94 28.88
C THR A 111 22.92 1.65 29.59
N LEU A 112 23.78 0.86 28.94
CA LEU A 112 24.20 -0.45 29.42
C LEU A 112 25.28 -0.36 30.48
N GLY A 113 26.26 0.54 30.28
CA GLY A 113 27.20 1.01 31.30
C GLY A 113 27.82 -0.07 32.21
N TYR A 114 28.65 -0.96 31.68
CA TYR A 114 29.32 -2.01 32.47
C TYR A 114 30.19 -1.47 33.63
N GLY A 115 30.57 -0.19 33.58
CA GLY A 115 31.32 0.49 34.63
C GLY A 115 32.83 0.32 34.56
N GLN A 116 33.36 -0.35 33.52
CA GLN A 116 34.80 -0.46 33.29
C GLN A 116 35.43 0.86 32.86
N VAL A 117 34.75 1.59 31.97
CA VAL A 117 35.17 2.90 31.46
C VAL A 117 34.18 3.95 31.94
N ALA A 118 34.68 5.03 32.52
CA ALA A 118 33.88 6.15 33.01
C ALA A 118 34.55 7.51 32.70
N PRO A 119 33.76 8.56 32.40
CA PRO A 119 34.28 9.87 32.05
C PRO A 119 34.79 10.64 33.29
N LEU A 120 35.93 11.31 33.13
CA LEU A 120 36.55 12.17 34.12
C LEU A 120 36.54 13.62 33.69
N GLY A 121 36.30 14.53 34.64
CA GLY A 121 36.27 15.96 34.38
C GLY A 121 34.97 16.44 33.72
N LEU A 122 34.78 17.76 33.71
CA LEU A 122 33.51 18.37 33.34
C LEU A 122 33.15 18.13 31.87
N ALA A 123 34.12 18.23 30.95
CA ALA A 123 33.89 18.12 29.51
C ALA A 123 33.40 16.72 29.10
N ALA A 124 34.11 15.66 29.51
CA ALA A 124 33.73 14.29 29.18
C ALA A 124 32.38 13.90 29.82
N ASN A 125 32.09 14.36 31.03
CA ASN A 125 30.81 14.13 31.70
C ASN A 125 29.64 14.82 30.97
N ILE A 126 29.81 16.04 30.48
CA ILE A 126 28.77 16.74 29.69
C ILE A 126 28.50 15.98 28.38
N VAL A 127 29.55 15.50 27.71
CA VAL A 127 29.39 14.71 26.48
C VAL A 127 28.67 13.40 26.76
N ALA A 128 29.07 12.65 27.80
CA ALA A 128 28.43 11.39 28.17
C ALA A 128 26.97 11.56 28.59
N ALA A 129 26.65 12.64 29.32
CA ALA A 129 25.27 12.97 29.67
C ALA A 129 24.43 13.31 28.43
N THR A 130 25.00 14.08 27.50
CA THR A 130 24.34 14.44 26.23
C THR A 130 24.12 13.20 25.35
N GLU A 131 25.13 12.34 25.25
CA GLU A 131 25.07 11.07 24.54
C GLU A 131 23.97 10.16 25.10
N SER A 132 23.92 10.02 26.42
CA SER A 132 22.89 9.22 27.11
C SER A 132 21.48 9.75 26.82
N LEU A 133 21.29 11.07 26.86
CA LEU A 133 20.01 11.70 26.53
C LEU A 133 19.60 11.44 25.07
N LEU A 134 20.52 11.61 24.13
CA LEU A 134 20.28 11.34 22.71
C LEU A 134 20.01 9.85 22.45
N GLY A 135 20.68 8.96 23.17
CA GLY A 135 20.43 7.52 23.13
C GLY A 135 19.01 7.17 23.54
N LEU A 136 18.56 7.68 24.69
CA LEU A 136 17.18 7.50 25.15
C LEU A 136 16.16 7.99 24.11
N LEU A 137 16.37 9.17 23.52
CA LEU A 137 15.51 9.70 22.46
C LEU A 137 15.53 8.83 21.19
N PHE A 138 16.71 8.36 20.79
CA PHE A 138 16.87 7.48 19.64
C PHE A 138 16.12 6.15 19.84
N PHE A 139 16.24 5.52 21.01
CA PHE A 139 15.49 4.30 21.34
C PHE A 139 13.98 4.53 21.33
N ALA A 140 13.50 5.64 21.89
CA ALA A 140 12.08 5.99 21.87
C ALA A 140 11.57 6.16 20.43
N LEU A 141 12.30 6.88 19.58
CA LEU A 141 11.95 7.08 18.17
C LEU A 141 12.02 5.78 17.36
N ALA A 142 13.08 4.99 17.53
CA ALA A 142 13.24 3.70 16.84
C ALA A 142 12.11 2.72 17.21
N THR A 143 11.74 2.66 18.49
CA THR A 143 10.61 1.85 18.97
C THR A 143 9.29 2.34 18.39
N GLY A 144 9.06 3.66 18.36
CA GLY A 144 7.88 4.25 17.74
C GLY A 144 7.79 3.96 16.22
N LEU A 145 8.91 4.02 15.51
CA LEU A 145 8.99 3.66 14.10
C LEU A 145 8.73 2.17 13.87
N LEU A 146 9.28 1.29 14.72
CA LEU A 146 9.00 -0.15 14.67
C LEU A 146 7.50 -0.41 14.85
N TYR A 147 6.88 0.19 15.86
CA TYR A 147 5.43 0.08 16.07
C TYR A 147 4.66 0.60 14.85
N GLY A 148 4.97 1.79 14.35
CA GLY A 148 4.33 2.35 13.15
C GLY A 148 4.45 1.46 11.91
N ARG A 149 5.56 0.71 11.77
CA ARG A 149 5.75 -0.28 10.70
C ARG A 149 4.89 -1.52 10.88
N PHE A 150 4.77 -2.03 12.11
CA PHE A 150 3.94 -3.22 12.42
C PHE A 150 2.44 -2.91 12.39
N SER A 151 2.03 -1.73 12.84
CA SER A 151 0.64 -1.31 12.91
C SER A 151 0.04 -0.88 11.57
N LYS A 152 0.83 -0.84 10.50
CA LYS A 152 0.32 -0.51 9.17
C LYS A 152 -0.53 -1.67 8.65
N PRO A 153 -1.83 -1.47 8.38
CA PRO A 153 -2.69 -2.54 7.94
C PRO A 153 -2.32 -2.94 6.51
N ILE A 154 -2.16 -4.25 6.29
CA ILE A 154 -1.91 -4.82 4.98
C ILE A 154 -3.10 -5.70 4.63
N SER A 155 -4.14 -5.08 4.07
CA SER A 155 -5.28 -5.82 3.53
C SER A 155 -4.90 -6.42 2.18
N LYS A 156 -4.86 -7.75 2.11
CA LYS A 156 -4.55 -8.50 0.89
C LYS A 156 -5.82 -9.01 0.23
N ILE A 157 -6.81 -8.15 0.03
CA ILE A 157 -8.01 -8.50 -0.73
C ILE A 157 -7.59 -8.93 -2.12
N LYS A 158 -8.07 -10.11 -2.53
CA LYS A 158 -7.81 -10.67 -3.85
C LYS A 158 -9.01 -10.40 -4.73
N PHE A 159 -8.79 -9.70 -5.83
CA PHE A 159 -9.72 -9.58 -6.94
C PHE A 159 -9.55 -10.74 -7.90
N SER A 160 -10.61 -11.11 -8.62
CA SER A 160 -10.48 -12.01 -9.76
C SER A 160 -9.59 -11.37 -10.82
N GLN A 161 -8.77 -12.18 -11.47
CA GLN A 161 -7.91 -11.75 -12.57
C GLN A 161 -8.75 -11.33 -13.78
N LYS A 162 -9.88 -12.00 -13.98
CA LYS A 162 -10.84 -11.73 -15.04
C LYS A 162 -12.16 -11.20 -14.48
N ALA A 163 -12.81 -10.34 -15.24
CA ALA A 163 -14.21 -10.00 -15.07
C ALA A 163 -15.03 -10.72 -16.15
N VAL A 164 -16.35 -10.76 -15.99
CA VAL A 164 -17.25 -11.40 -16.95
C VAL A 164 -18.41 -10.49 -17.30
N ILE A 165 -18.88 -10.58 -18.54
CA ILE A 165 -20.21 -10.13 -18.94
C ILE A 165 -21.10 -11.37 -18.92
N ALA A 166 -22.10 -11.37 -18.05
CA ALA A 166 -22.94 -12.52 -17.75
C ALA A 166 -24.42 -12.14 -17.70
N PRO A 167 -25.35 -13.10 -17.90
CA PRO A 167 -26.77 -12.86 -17.68
C PRO A 167 -27.04 -12.51 -16.20
N TYR A 168 -27.81 -11.45 -15.99
CA TYR A 168 -28.25 -10.92 -14.71
C TYR A 168 -29.75 -10.58 -14.74
N GLN A 169 -30.57 -11.42 -14.10
CA GLN A 169 -32.04 -11.31 -14.21
C GLN A 169 -32.46 -11.31 -15.69
N ASP A 170 -33.19 -10.28 -16.14
CA ASP A 170 -33.66 -10.11 -17.52
C ASP A 170 -32.70 -9.28 -18.40
N ILE A 171 -31.54 -8.88 -17.87
CA ILE A 171 -30.53 -8.06 -18.56
C ILE A 171 -29.14 -8.70 -18.44
N ASN A 172 -28.10 -8.08 -19.00
CA ASN A 172 -26.72 -8.51 -18.78
C ASN A 172 -26.07 -7.67 -17.68
N GLY A 173 -24.98 -8.17 -17.09
CA GLY A 173 -24.24 -7.49 -16.04
C GLY A 173 -22.74 -7.65 -16.20
N PHE A 174 -22.00 -6.60 -15.88
CA PHE A 174 -20.56 -6.67 -15.68
C PHE A 174 -20.27 -7.14 -14.26
N MET A 175 -19.50 -8.22 -14.13
CA MET A 175 -19.27 -8.87 -12.84
C MET A 175 -17.79 -9.18 -12.60
N PHE A 176 -17.35 -9.03 -11.37
CA PHE A 176 -16.05 -9.54 -10.91
C PHE A 176 -16.13 -10.01 -9.47
N ARG A 177 -15.15 -10.79 -9.04
CA ARG A 177 -15.13 -11.37 -7.69
C ARG A 177 -14.03 -10.79 -6.86
N LEU A 178 -14.27 -10.78 -5.56
CA LEU A 178 -13.28 -10.43 -4.56
C LEU A 178 -13.44 -11.26 -3.30
N VAL A 179 -12.32 -11.47 -2.61
CA VAL A 179 -12.23 -12.30 -1.41
C VAL A 179 -11.17 -11.75 -0.47
N ASN A 180 -11.44 -11.83 0.83
CA ASN A 180 -10.46 -11.63 1.88
C ASN A 180 -9.85 -13.00 2.19
N PRO A 181 -8.59 -13.26 1.80
CA PRO A 181 -7.92 -14.51 2.13
C PRO A 181 -7.48 -14.57 3.60
N GLN A 182 -7.48 -13.45 4.31
CA GLN A 182 -7.10 -13.39 5.71
C GLN A 182 -8.29 -13.77 6.60
N LYS A 183 -8.01 -14.21 7.84
CA LYS A 183 -9.03 -14.65 8.80
C LYS A 183 -9.66 -13.49 9.58
N ASN A 184 -9.10 -12.28 9.48
CA ASN A 184 -9.67 -11.11 10.12
C ASN A 184 -11.00 -10.73 9.45
N GLU A 185 -11.89 -10.14 10.22
CA GLU A 185 -13.15 -9.65 9.73
C GLU A 185 -12.97 -8.23 9.18
N LEU A 186 -13.60 -7.99 8.03
CA LEU A 186 -13.70 -6.67 7.44
C LEU A 186 -15.14 -6.19 7.60
N LEU A 187 -15.29 -5.04 8.24
CA LEU A 187 -16.56 -4.39 8.55
C LEU A 187 -16.77 -3.18 7.64
N ASP A 188 -18.05 -2.79 7.49
CA ASP A 188 -18.46 -1.60 6.71
C ASP A 188 -17.76 -1.55 5.35
N VAL A 189 -17.85 -2.65 4.60
CA VAL A 189 -17.19 -2.76 3.31
C VAL A 189 -18.02 -2.03 2.27
N GLU A 190 -17.37 -1.09 1.60
CA GLU A 190 -17.88 -0.30 0.49
C GLU A 190 -17.04 -0.59 -0.74
N ILE A 191 -17.66 -0.73 -1.90
CA ILE A 191 -16.98 -0.80 -3.18
C ILE A 191 -17.58 0.21 -4.15
N ASN A 192 -16.69 0.90 -4.84
CA ASN A 192 -17.04 1.82 -5.92
C ASN A 192 -16.35 1.33 -7.19
N VAL A 193 -17.07 1.38 -8.30
CA VAL A 193 -16.54 1.00 -9.61
C VAL A 193 -16.76 2.16 -10.56
N SER A 194 -15.69 2.61 -11.21
CA SER A 194 -15.78 3.56 -12.30
C SER A 194 -15.30 2.94 -13.60
N VAL A 195 -15.77 3.46 -14.73
CA VAL A 195 -15.27 3.12 -16.05
C VAL A 195 -14.62 4.36 -16.66
N SER A 196 -13.45 4.16 -17.26
CA SER A 196 -12.76 5.13 -18.10
C SER A 196 -12.82 4.69 -19.55
N MET A 197 -13.17 5.61 -20.46
CA MET A 197 -13.24 5.34 -21.89
C MET A 197 -12.76 6.51 -22.73
N LYS A 198 -12.21 6.25 -23.92
CA LYS A 198 -11.72 7.28 -24.84
C LYS A 198 -12.89 8.08 -25.43
N ARG A 199 -12.77 9.41 -25.43
CA ARG A 199 -13.76 10.34 -25.99
C ARG A 199 -13.63 10.39 -27.51
N GLY A 200 -14.30 9.46 -28.20
CA GLY A 200 -14.26 9.36 -29.66
C GLY A 200 -12.81 9.27 -30.18
N ASN A 201 -12.46 10.10 -31.16
CA ASN A 201 -11.10 10.16 -31.71
C ASN A 201 -10.16 11.10 -30.93
N SER A 202 -10.58 11.61 -29.77
CA SER A 202 -9.76 12.48 -28.94
C SER A 202 -8.81 11.69 -28.05
N GLU A 203 -7.67 12.26 -27.67
CA GLU A 203 -6.82 11.70 -26.62
C GLU A 203 -7.43 11.87 -25.21
N PHE A 204 -8.57 12.56 -25.07
CA PHE A 204 -9.24 12.70 -23.78
C PHE A 204 -10.05 11.44 -23.40
N ARG A 205 -10.21 11.21 -22.09
CA ARG A 205 -11.01 10.12 -21.53
C ARG A 205 -12.16 10.65 -20.69
N ASP A 206 -13.30 9.99 -20.80
CA ASP A 206 -14.48 10.19 -19.98
C ASP A 206 -14.50 9.17 -18.84
N PHE A 207 -15.00 9.59 -17.70
CA PHE A 207 -15.05 8.81 -16.47
C PHE A 207 -16.48 8.78 -15.94
N HIS A 208 -16.98 7.58 -15.63
CA HIS A 208 -18.33 7.39 -15.12
C HIS A 208 -18.32 6.44 -13.92
N ILE A 209 -19.00 6.82 -12.83
CA ILE A 209 -19.30 5.89 -11.73
C ILE A 209 -20.40 4.93 -12.21
N LEU A 210 -20.22 3.64 -11.92
CA LEU A 210 -21.18 2.60 -12.25
C LEU A 210 -22.07 2.29 -11.05
N ASP A 211 -23.38 2.28 -11.27
CA ASP A 211 -24.35 1.83 -10.27
C ASP A 211 -24.21 0.33 -10.03
N LEU A 212 -24.06 -0.09 -8.78
CA LEU A 212 -23.90 -1.50 -8.43
C LEU A 212 -25.23 -2.06 -7.90
N GLU A 213 -25.49 -3.34 -8.13
CA GLU A 213 -26.60 -4.05 -7.45
C GLU A 213 -26.50 -3.87 -5.93
N ARG A 214 -25.27 -3.85 -5.45
CA ARG A 214 -24.91 -3.61 -4.07
C ARG A 214 -23.51 -3.03 -4.03
N ASP A 215 -23.40 -1.82 -3.52
CA ASP A 215 -22.15 -1.08 -3.33
C ASP A 215 -21.55 -1.31 -1.93
N SER A 216 -22.29 -1.90 -1.01
CA SER A 216 -21.86 -2.05 0.38
C SER A 216 -22.39 -3.31 1.08
N VAL A 217 -21.60 -3.84 2.01
CA VAL A 217 -21.96 -4.94 2.91
C VAL A 217 -21.41 -4.68 4.31
N ARG A 218 -22.22 -4.93 5.35
CA ARG A 218 -21.81 -4.75 6.76
C ARG A 218 -20.67 -5.69 7.15
N PHE A 219 -20.76 -6.94 6.72
CA PHE A 219 -19.75 -7.96 6.92
C PHE A 219 -19.28 -8.44 5.57
N PHE A 220 -17.97 -8.51 5.40
CA PHE A 220 -17.40 -9.02 4.18
C PHE A 220 -17.68 -10.52 4.02
N PRO A 221 -18.45 -10.95 3.00
CA PRO A 221 -18.67 -12.36 2.80
C PRO A 221 -17.36 -13.04 2.39
N SER A 222 -17.23 -14.33 2.67
CA SER A 222 -16.04 -15.12 2.31
C SER A 222 -15.75 -15.17 0.80
N MET A 223 -16.68 -14.79 -0.06
CA MET A 223 -16.46 -14.38 -1.45
C MET A 223 -17.62 -13.50 -1.91
N TRP A 224 -17.33 -12.33 -2.48
CA TRP A 224 -18.34 -11.41 -3.01
C TRP A 224 -18.21 -11.34 -4.53
N THR A 225 -19.33 -11.52 -5.25
CA THR A 225 -19.44 -11.13 -6.66
C THR A 225 -20.07 -9.75 -6.71
N VAL A 226 -19.32 -8.79 -7.25
CA VAL A 226 -19.78 -7.42 -7.49
C VAL A 226 -20.44 -7.41 -8.86
N VAL A 227 -21.62 -6.79 -8.95
CA VAL A 227 -22.43 -6.77 -10.16
C VAL A 227 -22.80 -5.33 -10.48
N HIS A 228 -22.42 -4.88 -11.66
CA HIS A 228 -22.99 -3.69 -12.30
C HIS A 228 -24.03 -4.16 -13.32
N PRO A 229 -25.33 -3.93 -13.08
CA PRO A 229 -26.38 -4.21 -14.05
C PRO A 229 -26.27 -3.29 -15.26
N ILE A 230 -26.29 -3.85 -16.48
CA ILE A 230 -26.23 -3.08 -17.73
C ILE A 230 -27.67 -2.75 -18.16
N ASP A 231 -28.29 -1.83 -17.43
CA ASP A 231 -29.61 -1.31 -17.75
C ASP A 231 -29.52 -0.14 -18.76
N LYS A 232 -30.66 0.47 -19.11
CA LYS A 232 -30.73 1.57 -20.10
C LYS A 232 -30.00 2.85 -19.68
N ASN A 233 -29.69 3.02 -18.39
CA ASN A 233 -28.98 4.18 -17.87
C ASN A 233 -27.47 3.93 -17.76
N SER A 234 -27.04 2.67 -17.84
CA SER A 234 -25.63 2.29 -17.82
C SER A 234 -24.87 2.88 -19.01
N PRO A 235 -23.65 3.41 -18.80
CA PRO A 235 -22.77 3.82 -19.91
C PRO A 235 -22.30 2.64 -20.79
N LEU A 236 -22.55 1.39 -20.36
CA LEU A 236 -22.26 0.17 -21.10
C LEU A 236 -23.44 -0.28 -21.99
N TYR A 237 -24.59 0.37 -21.88
CA TYR A 237 -25.80 -0.08 -22.58
C TYR A 237 -25.66 -0.01 -24.09
N GLY A 238 -25.98 -1.12 -24.76
CA GLY A 238 -25.91 -1.23 -26.22
C GLY A 238 -24.49 -1.34 -26.80
N LEU A 239 -23.47 -1.48 -25.95
CA LEU A 239 -22.10 -1.71 -26.38
C LEU A 239 -21.78 -3.20 -26.51
N ASP A 240 -20.97 -3.54 -27.49
CA ASP A 240 -20.47 -4.90 -27.69
C ASP A 240 -19.01 -5.07 -27.25
N LYS A 241 -18.46 -6.26 -27.49
CA LYS A 241 -17.07 -6.57 -27.17
C LYS A 241 -16.09 -5.67 -27.92
N ASN A 242 -16.33 -5.37 -29.19
CA ASN A 242 -15.44 -4.56 -30.02
C ASN A 242 -15.44 -3.10 -29.57
N ASP A 243 -16.59 -2.57 -29.17
CA ASP A 243 -16.70 -1.21 -28.61
C ASP A 243 -15.76 -1.00 -27.41
N PHE A 244 -15.62 -2.01 -26.54
CA PHE A 244 -14.73 -1.93 -25.38
C PHE A 244 -13.27 -1.80 -25.78
N TYR A 245 -12.86 -2.45 -26.88
CA TYR A 245 -11.50 -2.32 -27.43
C TYR A 245 -11.31 -0.99 -28.14
N GLU A 246 -12.25 -0.59 -29.00
CA GLU A 246 -12.16 0.66 -29.78
C GLU A 246 -12.11 1.89 -28.89
N LYS A 247 -12.91 1.89 -27.81
CA LYS A 247 -12.95 2.98 -26.82
C LYS A 247 -11.94 2.79 -25.68
N ASP A 248 -11.06 1.79 -25.74
CA ASP A 248 -10.03 1.47 -24.75
C ASP A 248 -10.57 1.47 -23.31
N PHE A 249 -11.59 0.68 -23.00
CA PHE A 249 -12.23 0.71 -21.68
C PHE A 249 -11.24 0.33 -20.56
N GLU A 250 -11.35 0.98 -19.41
CA GLU A 250 -10.71 0.55 -18.16
C GLU A 250 -11.71 0.66 -17.01
N PHE A 251 -12.08 -0.49 -16.43
CA PHE A 251 -12.89 -0.53 -15.22
C PHE A 251 -11.97 -0.41 -14.02
N ILE A 252 -12.26 0.47 -13.08
CA ILE A 252 -11.46 0.73 -11.89
C ILE A 252 -12.33 0.45 -10.67
N ALA A 253 -11.96 -0.58 -9.91
CA ALA A 253 -12.64 -0.96 -8.69
C ALA A 253 -11.83 -0.47 -7.48
N MET A 254 -12.48 0.24 -6.56
CA MET A 254 -11.93 0.64 -5.27
C MET A 254 -12.79 0.08 -4.16
N LEU A 255 -12.20 -0.73 -3.29
CA LEU A 255 -12.80 -1.20 -2.06
C LEU A 255 -12.25 -0.43 -0.86
N LYS A 256 -13.14 -0.07 0.05
CA LYS A 256 -12.87 0.54 1.35
C LYS A 256 -13.53 -0.34 2.42
N ALA A 257 -12.81 -0.64 3.50
CA ALA A 257 -13.33 -1.44 4.61
C ALA A 257 -12.65 -1.08 5.92
N PHE A 258 -13.28 -1.37 7.05
CA PHE A 258 -12.65 -1.31 8.37
C PHE A 258 -12.08 -2.69 8.74
N ASP A 259 -10.80 -2.76 9.07
CA ASP A 259 -10.15 -4.00 9.54
C ASP A 259 -10.15 -4.01 11.07
N GLU A 260 -11.01 -4.87 11.64
CA GLU A 260 -11.22 -4.99 13.08
C GLU A 260 -9.91 -5.30 13.84
N SER A 261 -9.02 -6.10 13.23
CA SER A 261 -7.76 -6.51 13.88
C SER A 261 -6.76 -5.37 14.04
N SER A 262 -6.79 -4.40 13.11
CA SER A 262 -5.89 -3.24 13.13
C SER A 262 -6.55 -1.99 13.70
N GLY A 263 -7.89 -1.97 13.78
CA GLY A 263 -8.66 -0.79 14.16
C GLY A 263 -8.58 0.36 13.14
N GLN A 264 -8.25 0.07 11.88
CA GLN A 264 -8.01 1.07 10.84
C GLN A 264 -8.80 0.78 9.56
N MET A 265 -9.01 1.85 8.77
CA MET A 265 -9.57 1.72 7.43
C MET A 265 -8.51 1.19 6.46
N VAL A 266 -8.89 0.20 5.67
CA VAL A 266 -8.09 -0.39 4.61
C VAL A 266 -8.71 -0.11 3.26
N TYR A 267 -7.84 0.05 2.27
CA TYR A 267 -8.23 0.32 0.89
C TYR A 267 -7.55 -0.71 -0.02
N SER A 268 -8.31 -1.23 -0.98
CA SER A 268 -7.78 -2.11 -2.02
C SER A 268 -8.33 -1.70 -3.37
N ARG A 269 -7.52 -1.85 -4.42
CA ARG A 269 -7.86 -1.37 -5.76
C ARG A 269 -7.44 -2.41 -6.79
N SER A 270 -8.18 -2.48 -7.88
CA SER A 270 -7.82 -3.27 -9.06
C SER A 270 -8.49 -2.65 -10.28
N SER A 271 -7.96 -2.90 -11.48
CA SER A 271 -8.60 -2.49 -12.73
C SER A 271 -8.87 -3.68 -13.65
N TYR A 272 -9.76 -3.55 -14.62
CA TYR A 272 -9.98 -4.52 -15.69
C TYR A 272 -9.92 -3.82 -17.05
N LYS A 273 -9.03 -4.33 -17.92
CA LYS A 273 -8.96 -3.96 -19.34
C LYS A 273 -9.79 -4.91 -20.21
N PRO A 274 -10.12 -4.57 -21.47
CA PRO A 274 -11.01 -5.37 -22.30
C PRO A 274 -10.52 -6.81 -22.51
N GLU A 275 -9.20 -7.03 -22.56
CA GLU A 275 -8.61 -8.38 -22.68
C GLU A 275 -8.84 -9.26 -21.43
N GLU A 276 -9.16 -8.62 -20.30
CA GLU A 276 -9.39 -9.27 -19.01
C GLU A 276 -10.89 -9.49 -18.75
N ILE A 277 -11.76 -9.24 -19.74
CA ILE A 277 -13.21 -9.39 -19.66
C ILE A 277 -13.67 -10.53 -20.56
N GLU A 278 -14.30 -11.55 -19.97
CA GLU A 278 -14.87 -12.67 -20.70
C GLU A 278 -16.37 -12.46 -20.95
N TRP A 279 -16.77 -12.47 -22.22
CA TRP A 279 -18.16 -12.30 -22.62
C TRP A 279 -18.88 -13.66 -22.70
N GLY A 280 -20.14 -13.72 -22.27
CA GLY A 280 -20.92 -14.96 -22.27
C GLY A 280 -20.37 -15.99 -21.29
N GLN A 281 -19.84 -15.52 -20.16
CA GLN A 281 -19.28 -16.35 -19.11
C GLN A 281 -19.94 -15.99 -17.78
N LYS A 282 -20.18 -16.99 -16.93
CA LYS A 282 -20.73 -16.80 -15.59
C LYS A 282 -19.84 -17.49 -14.58
N PHE A 283 -19.51 -16.80 -13.50
CA PHE A 283 -18.68 -17.39 -12.47
C PHE A 283 -19.37 -18.59 -11.80
N VAL A 284 -18.63 -19.69 -11.64
CA VAL A 284 -19.12 -20.93 -11.03
C VAL A 284 -19.26 -20.76 -9.52
N TYR A 285 -20.30 -21.34 -8.92
CA TYR A 285 -20.43 -21.38 -7.46
C TYR A 285 -19.44 -22.41 -6.87
N THR A 286 -18.48 -21.95 -6.07
CA THR A 286 -17.36 -22.79 -5.59
C THR A 286 -17.49 -23.22 -4.14
N ALA A 287 -18.48 -22.70 -3.40
CA ALA A 287 -18.61 -22.99 -1.98
C ALA A 287 -19.20 -24.39 -1.74
N LYS A 288 -18.63 -25.12 -0.80
CA LYS A 288 -19.05 -26.48 -0.41
C LYS A 288 -19.35 -26.52 1.08
N ARG A 289 -20.29 -27.35 1.52
CA ARG A 289 -20.47 -27.62 2.96
C ARG A 289 -19.61 -28.81 3.37
N HIS A 290 -18.86 -28.65 4.44
CA HIS A 290 -18.08 -29.73 5.06
C HIS A 290 -18.04 -29.53 6.58
N ASN A 291 -18.41 -30.56 7.35
CA ASN A 291 -18.47 -30.54 8.82
C ASN A 291 -19.21 -29.31 9.39
N GLY A 292 -20.39 -28.99 8.82
CA GLY A 292 -21.22 -27.86 9.27
C GLY A 292 -20.67 -26.46 8.92
N LYS A 293 -19.52 -26.38 8.25
CA LYS A 293 -18.90 -25.12 7.80
C LYS A 293 -19.01 -24.96 6.29
N LEU A 294 -19.06 -23.71 5.84
CA LEU A 294 -18.91 -23.35 4.43
C LEU A 294 -17.42 -23.30 4.08
N LEU A 295 -16.97 -24.17 3.20
CA LEU A 295 -15.63 -24.16 2.61
C LEU A 295 -15.69 -23.39 1.30
N ILE A 296 -14.80 -22.39 1.16
CA ILE A 296 -14.61 -21.66 -0.09
C ILE A 296 -13.19 -21.91 -0.58
N ASP A 297 -13.07 -22.42 -1.79
CA ASP A 297 -11.79 -22.58 -2.46
C ASP A 297 -11.42 -21.28 -3.18
N VAL A 298 -10.53 -20.51 -2.55
CA VAL A 298 -10.04 -19.22 -3.06
C VAL A 298 -9.27 -19.38 -4.37
N SER A 299 -8.69 -20.54 -4.66
CA SER A 299 -7.95 -20.77 -5.92
C SER A 299 -8.89 -20.72 -7.14
N ARG A 300 -10.17 -21.00 -6.94
CA ARG A 300 -11.23 -21.03 -7.96
C ARG A 300 -11.94 -19.68 -8.13
N ILE A 301 -11.38 -18.59 -7.61
CA ILE A 301 -11.98 -17.24 -7.72
C ILE A 301 -12.25 -16.81 -9.15
N ASN A 302 -11.41 -17.26 -10.09
CA ASN A 302 -11.49 -16.93 -11.52
C ASN A 302 -12.36 -17.91 -12.32
N GLU A 303 -12.87 -18.98 -11.69
CA GLU A 303 -13.53 -20.04 -12.45
C GLU A 303 -14.90 -19.58 -12.96
N SER A 304 -15.02 -19.55 -14.28
CA SER A 304 -16.19 -19.21 -15.06
C SER A 304 -16.57 -20.39 -15.97
N ALA A 305 -17.84 -20.42 -16.37
CA ALA A 305 -18.36 -21.35 -17.37
C ALA A 305 -19.22 -20.57 -18.37
N GLU A 306 -19.32 -21.10 -19.59
CA GLU A 306 -20.14 -20.51 -20.65
C GLU A 306 -21.59 -20.32 -20.19
N ALA A 307 -22.14 -19.17 -20.52
CA ALA A 307 -23.52 -18.79 -20.23
C ALA A 307 -24.05 -17.94 -21.38
N GLU A 308 -25.26 -18.25 -21.83
CA GLU A 308 -25.96 -17.43 -22.82
C GLU A 308 -26.27 -16.05 -22.23
N LEU A 309 -25.95 -15.00 -22.99
CA LEU A 309 -26.31 -13.63 -22.65
C LEU A 309 -27.80 -13.41 -22.93
N ASN A 310 -28.41 -12.53 -22.13
CA ASN A 310 -29.81 -12.09 -22.32
C ASN A 310 -29.94 -11.11 -23.49
#